data_AF-X0S440-F1
#
_entry.id   AF-X0S440-F1
#
_cell.length_a   1.000
_cell.length_b   1.000
_cell.length_c   1.000
_cell.angle_alpha   90.00
_cell.angle_beta   90.00
_cell.angle_gamma   90.00
#
_symmetry.space_group_name_H-M   'P 1'
#
loop_
_entity.id
_entity.type
_entity.pdbx_description
1 polymer ?
#
loop_
_entity_poly.entity_id
_entity_poly.type
_entity_poly.pdbx_seq_one_letter_code
_entity_poly.pdbx_strand_id
1 'polypeptide(L)'
;PEFALEDKVSGSIRVQPCKSPVWDTAITLRALSAGGLPPDHPAIRKAVEWLLKQQITRRGDWAETVRATPGGWCFEHSNAFYPDSDDTAMVLMALREQFNNAIRSCEALPPELRLVSDQTDERIDGARHRVADMDETAKAIARGLEWILAMQNDDGGWGAFDRNNNHKFLCYVPFADHNAMIDPSTPDLTGRVLEALGKLGLSLDNPAVDRAVAYLRRTQEVDGSWFGRWGVNYV
;
A
#
# COMPACT_ATOMS: atom_id res chain seq x y z
N PRO A 1 -26.60 -5.82 7.64
CA PRO A 1 -25.34 -5.51 8.36
C PRO A 1 -24.22 -5.24 7.34
N GLU A 2 -23.34 -4.28 7.60
CA GLU A 2 -22.37 -3.75 6.62
C GLU A 2 -21.37 -4.77 6.04
N PHE A 3 -21.20 -5.91 6.71
CA PHE A 3 -20.31 -7.02 6.33
C PHE A 3 -21.04 -8.22 5.70
N ALA A 4 -22.37 -8.21 5.67
CA ALA A 4 -23.18 -9.29 5.10
C ALA A 4 -23.43 -9.03 3.60
N LEU A 5 -23.00 -9.96 2.77
CA LEU A 5 -23.27 -9.99 1.33
C LEU A 5 -24.34 -11.04 1.04
N GLU A 6 -25.43 -10.61 0.44
CA GLU A 6 -26.46 -11.53 -0.05
C GLU A 6 -26.10 -12.02 -1.45
N ASP A 7 -25.93 -13.33 -1.59
CA ASP A 7 -25.81 -13.97 -2.89
C ASP A 7 -27.22 -14.12 -3.49
N LYS A 8 -27.54 -13.23 -4.43
CA LYS A 8 -28.86 -13.19 -5.08
C LYS A 8 -29.22 -14.47 -5.84
N VAL A 9 -28.24 -15.32 -6.19
CA VAL A 9 -28.48 -16.57 -6.92
C VAL A 9 -28.84 -17.69 -5.97
N SER A 10 -28.12 -17.82 -4.86
CA SER A 10 -28.34 -18.90 -3.89
C SER A 10 -29.27 -18.52 -2.73
N GLY A 11 -29.57 -17.23 -2.55
CA GLY A 11 -30.28 -16.70 -1.39
C GLY A 11 -29.46 -16.80 -0.08
N SER A 12 -28.18 -17.17 -0.16
CA SER A 12 -27.30 -17.28 1.00
C SER A 12 -26.69 -15.94 1.40
N ILE A 13 -26.33 -15.81 2.67
CA ILE A 13 -25.60 -14.66 3.18
C ILE A 13 -24.16 -15.07 3.47
N ARG A 14 -23.21 -14.32 2.95
CA ARG A 14 -21.78 -14.44 3.28
C ARG A 14 -21.37 -13.29 4.19
N VAL A 15 -20.61 -13.59 5.22
CA VAL A 15 -20.02 -12.56 6.10
C VAL A 15 -18.59 -12.34 5.64
N GLN A 16 -18.26 -11.09 5.28
CA GLN A 16 -16.90 -10.72 4.95
C GLN A 16 -16.06 -10.64 6.23
N PRO A 17 -14.89 -11.30 6.29
CA PRO A 17 -14.01 -11.24 7.45
C PRO A 17 -13.40 -9.84 7.63
N CYS A 18 -13.20 -9.12 6.53
CA CYS A 18 -12.68 -7.76 6.46
C CYS A 18 -13.11 -7.12 5.12
N LYS A 19 -12.93 -5.81 4.97
CA LYS A 19 -13.11 -5.09 3.69
C LYS A 19 -11.79 -4.50 3.23
N SER A 20 -11.53 -4.49 1.92
CA SER A 20 -10.26 -4.11 1.29
C SER A 20 -10.23 -2.75 0.58
N PRO A 21 -11.00 -1.71 0.97
CA PRO A 21 -11.18 -0.51 0.15
C PRO A 21 -9.89 0.28 -0.10
N VAL A 22 -8.97 0.36 0.87
CA VAL A 22 -7.72 1.10 0.69
C VAL A 22 -6.81 0.35 -0.26
N TRP A 23 -6.61 -0.94 -0.01
CA TRP A 23 -5.87 -1.87 -0.85
C TRP A 23 -6.35 -1.85 -2.31
N ASP A 24 -7.65 -2.05 -2.52
CA ASP A 24 -8.26 -2.11 -3.84
C ASP A 24 -8.18 -0.77 -4.56
N THR A 25 -8.36 0.34 -3.85
CA THR A 25 -8.24 1.69 -4.43
C THR A 25 -6.80 1.95 -4.86
N ALA A 26 -5.81 1.59 -4.04
CA ALA A 26 -4.40 1.76 -4.36
C ALA A 26 -3.99 0.93 -5.59
N ILE A 27 -4.34 -0.36 -5.64
CA ILE A 27 -4.06 -1.23 -6.81
C ILE A 27 -4.74 -0.68 -8.05
N THR A 28 -6.02 -0.32 -7.95
CA THR A 28 -6.79 0.20 -9.09
C THR A 28 -6.18 1.48 -9.62
N LEU A 29 -5.80 2.42 -8.74
CA LEU A 29 -5.14 3.66 -9.12
C LEU A 29 -3.81 3.41 -9.84
N ARG A 30 -2.99 2.49 -9.32
CA ARG A 30 -1.74 2.07 -10.00
C ARG A 30 -2.02 1.47 -11.37
N ALA A 31 -3.02 0.58 -11.48
CA ALA A 31 -3.40 -0.05 -12.73
C ALA A 31 -3.90 0.95 -13.78
N LEU A 32 -4.75 1.92 -13.38
CA LEU A 32 -5.21 3.00 -14.25
C LEU A 32 -4.05 3.88 -14.73
N SER A 33 -3.13 4.22 -13.82
CA SER A 33 -1.93 5.00 -14.14
C SER A 33 -1.02 4.24 -15.13
N ALA A 34 -0.82 2.94 -14.90
CA ALA A 34 -0.07 2.07 -15.81
C ALA A 34 -0.76 1.90 -17.17
N GLY A 35 -2.10 1.90 -17.19
CA GLY A 35 -2.93 1.93 -18.39
C GLY A 35 -2.88 3.23 -19.18
N GLY A 36 -2.23 4.28 -18.65
CA GLY A 36 -2.00 5.54 -19.34
C GLY A 36 -3.06 6.61 -19.09
N LEU A 37 -3.94 6.45 -18.10
CA LEU A 37 -4.82 7.55 -17.70
C LEU A 37 -3.99 8.71 -17.13
N PRO A 38 -4.26 9.96 -17.53
CA PRO A 38 -3.49 11.09 -17.05
C PRO A 38 -3.88 11.44 -15.59
N PRO A 39 -2.95 12.04 -14.81
CA PRO A 39 -3.20 12.42 -13.41
C PRO A 39 -4.40 13.37 -13.19
N ASP A 40 -4.78 14.15 -14.20
CA ASP A 40 -5.92 15.07 -14.14
C ASP A 40 -7.27 14.41 -14.44
N HIS A 41 -7.28 13.12 -14.84
CA HIS A 41 -8.51 12.39 -15.09
C HIS A 41 -9.39 12.36 -13.82
N PRO A 42 -10.72 12.63 -13.92
CA PRO A 42 -11.59 12.75 -12.75
C PRO A 42 -11.59 11.55 -11.80
N ALA A 43 -11.49 10.33 -12.35
CA ALA A 43 -11.41 9.11 -11.53
C ALA A 43 -10.10 9.02 -10.74
N ILE A 44 -8.97 9.44 -11.35
CA ILE A 44 -7.66 9.47 -10.70
C ILE A 44 -7.67 10.49 -9.56
N ARG A 45 -8.14 11.72 -9.84
CA ARG A 45 -8.23 12.79 -8.83
C ARG A 45 -9.08 12.37 -7.62
N LYS A 46 -10.25 11.76 -7.86
CA LYS A 46 -11.11 11.26 -6.78
C LYS A 46 -10.44 10.17 -5.95
N ALA A 47 -9.73 9.24 -6.59
CA ALA A 47 -9.01 8.18 -5.88
C ALA A 47 -7.86 8.75 -5.03
N VAL A 48 -7.07 9.69 -5.58
CA VAL A 48 -6.01 10.38 -4.85
C VAL A 48 -6.57 11.15 -3.65
N GLU A 49 -7.59 12.00 -3.87
CA GLU A 49 -8.22 12.76 -2.79
C GLU A 49 -8.75 11.85 -1.69
N TRP A 50 -9.38 10.73 -2.07
CA TRP A 50 -9.88 9.76 -1.12
C TRP A 50 -8.76 9.11 -0.31
N LEU A 51 -7.67 8.66 -0.95
CA LEU A 51 -6.51 8.08 -0.28
C LEU A 51 -5.83 9.08 0.67
N LEU A 52 -5.72 10.35 0.28
CA LEU A 52 -5.18 11.39 1.17
C LEU A 52 -6.02 11.55 2.43
N LYS A 53 -7.36 11.45 2.32
CA LYS A 53 -8.27 11.47 3.48
C LYS A 53 -8.16 10.21 4.36
N GLN A 54 -7.71 9.08 3.80
CA GLN A 54 -7.48 7.85 4.57
C GLN A 54 -6.16 7.83 5.33
N GLN A 55 -5.24 8.79 5.09
CA GLN A 55 -3.95 8.78 5.78
C GLN A 55 -4.14 8.94 7.29
N ILE A 56 -3.53 8.03 8.06
CA ILE A 56 -3.65 8.00 9.50
C ILE A 56 -2.65 8.98 10.12
N THR A 57 -3.16 9.93 10.90
CA THR A 57 -2.37 10.98 11.58
C THR A 57 -2.38 10.83 13.11
N ARG A 58 -2.87 9.69 13.63
CA ARG A 58 -2.91 9.35 15.06
C ARG A 58 -2.10 8.10 15.35
N ARG A 59 -1.62 7.98 16.59
CA ARG A 59 -0.87 6.79 17.06
C ARG A 59 -1.79 5.57 17.14
N GLY A 60 -1.24 4.41 16.79
CA GLY A 60 -1.83 3.08 16.95
C GLY A 60 -0.99 2.20 17.86
N ASP A 61 -1.30 0.90 17.93
CA ASP A 61 -0.61 -0.06 18.81
C ASP A 61 0.88 -0.21 18.45
N TRP A 62 1.21 -0.09 17.16
CA TRP A 62 2.59 -0.05 16.65
C TRP A 62 3.49 0.98 17.37
N ALA A 63 2.88 2.02 17.93
CA ALA A 63 3.59 3.12 18.56
C ALA A 63 4.11 2.78 19.97
N GLU A 64 3.74 1.60 20.51
CA GLU A 64 4.31 1.06 21.76
C GLU A 64 5.78 0.65 21.57
N THR A 65 6.15 0.14 20.40
CA THR A 65 7.51 -0.32 20.09
C THR A 65 8.27 0.62 19.17
N VAL A 66 7.58 1.52 18.46
CA VAL A 66 8.16 2.42 17.46
C VAL A 66 7.92 3.90 17.81
N ARG A 67 9.00 4.70 17.74
CA ARG A 67 8.93 6.16 17.86
C ARG A 67 9.00 6.80 16.48
N ALA A 68 7.83 7.04 15.89
CA ALA A 68 7.70 7.73 14.60
C ALA A 68 6.45 8.61 14.57
N THR A 69 6.42 9.56 13.65
CA THR A 69 5.20 10.31 13.31
C THR A 69 4.20 9.35 12.64
N PRO A 70 2.92 9.35 13.02
CA PRO A 70 1.91 8.58 12.28
C PRO A 70 1.79 9.06 10.83
N GLY A 71 1.78 8.11 9.90
CA GLY A 71 1.64 8.43 8.48
C GLY A 71 1.22 7.27 7.59
N GLY A 72 0.89 6.11 8.16
CA GLY A 72 0.48 4.91 7.43
C GLY A 72 -0.97 4.94 6.95
N TRP A 73 -1.34 3.89 6.24
CA TRP A 73 -2.69 3.56 5.80
C TRP A 73 -3.05 2.17 6.31
N CYS A 74 -4.35 1.91 6.49
CA CYS A 74 -4.87 0.59 6.87
C CYS A 74 -5.69 -0.01 5.74
N PHE A 75 -5.81 -1.33 5.71
CA PHE A 75 -6.65 -2.08 4.76
C PHE A 75 -8.11 -1.59 4.63
N GLU A 76 -8.76 -1.31 5.76
CA GLU A 76 -10.19 -1.02 5.86
C GLU A 76 -10.54 0.47 5.74
N HIS A 77 -11.84 0.81 5.66
CA HIS A 77 -12.32 2.20 5.63
C HIS A 77 -11.94 3.02 6.86
N SER A 78 -11.78 2.38 8.03
CA SER A 78 -11.62 3.06 9.31
C SER A 78 -11.01 2.12 10.34
N ASN A 79 -9.69 1.96 10.27
CA ASN A 79 -8.96 1.12 11.22
C ASN A 79 -7.66 1.78 11.70
N ALA A 80 -7.78 3.03 12.16
CA ALA A 80 -6.64 3.90 12.37
C ALA A 80 -5.68 3.51 13.51
N PHE A 81 -6.03 2.52 14.34
CA PHE A 81 -5.11 1.97 15.33
C PHE A 81 -4.18 0.89 14.74
N TYR A 82 -4.53 0.36 13.56
CA TYR A 82 -3.82 -0.72 12.89
C TYR A 82 -3.53 -0.38 11.41
N PRO A 83 -2.73 0.68 11.13
CA PRO A 83 -2.08 0.82 9.83
C PRO A 83 -1.14 -0.35 9.58
N ASP A 84 -0.99 -0.74 8.32
CA ASP A 84 -0.14 -1.85 7.92
C ASP A 84 0.87 -1.43 6.83
N SER A 85 1.95 -2.20 6.75
CA SER A 85 3.13 -1.91 5.94
C SER A 85 2.84 -2.09 4.46
N ASP A 86 1.99 -3.04 4.08
CA ASP A 86 1.68 -3.33 2.68
C ASP A 86 0.69 -2.34 2.07
N ASP A 87 -0.41 -1.98 2.73
CA ASP A 87 -1.29 -0.90 2.29
C ASP A 87 -0.53 0.41 2.22
N THR A 88 0.27 0.72 3.25
CA THR A 88 1.10 1.94 3.23
C THR A 88 2.05 1.95 2.03
N ALA A 89 2.75 0.85 1.75
CA ALA A 89 3.63 0.75 0.59
C ALA A 89 2.86 0.91 -0.74
N MET A 90 1.68 0.30 -0.87
CA MET A 90 0.84 0.39 -2.06
C MET A 90 0.32 1.81 -2.31
N VAL A 91 -0.15 2.47 -1.25
CA VAL A 91 -0.64 3.84 -1.34
C VAL A 91 0.51 4.79 -1.68
N LEU A 92 1.69 4.63 -1.06
CA LEU A 92 2.88 5.42 -1.39
C LEU A 92 3.26 5.32 -2.87
N MET A 93 3.25 4.11 -3.43
CA MET A 93 3.47 3.91 -4.86
C MET A 93 2.39 4.57 -5.71
N ALA A 94 1.13 4.37 -5.37
CA ALA A 94 -0.01 4.94 -6.09
C ALA A 94 0.04 6.48 -6.14
N LEU A 95 0.36 7.11 -5.00
CA LEU A 95 0.52 8.57 -4.92
C LEU A 95 1.75 9.05 -5.68
N ARG A 96 2.89 8.35 -5.58
CA ARG A 96 4.13 8.71 -6.30
C ARG A 96 3.96 8.66 -7.81
N GLU A 97 3.18 7.71 -8.32
CA GLU A 97 2.95 7.54 -9.75
C GLU A 97 2.23 8.74 -10.38
N GLN A 98 1.54 9.57 -9.59
CA GLN A 98 0.84 10.77 -10.06
C GLN A 98 1.77 11.93 -10.44
N PHE A 99 3.05 11.85 -10.06
CA PHE A 99 4.09 12.81 -10.45
C PHE A 99 4.79 12.43 -11.76
N ASN A 100 4.46 11.27 -12.34
CA ASN A 100 5.06 10.86 -13.59
C ASN A 100 4.43 11.68 -14.73
N ASN A 101 5.17 12.68 -15.21
CA ASN A 101 4.86 13.41 -16.44
C ASN A 101 5.10 12.53 -17.67
N ALA A 102 4.39 11.42 -17.76
CA ALA A 102 4.38 10.63 -18.98
C ALA A 102 3.27 11.20 -19.86
N ILE A 103 3.67 11.99 -20.87
CA ILE A 103 2.93 12.10 -22.11
C ILE A 103 2.75 10.66 -22.63
N ARG A 104 1.68 10.00 -22.23
CA ARG A 104 1.20 8.74 -22.82
C ARG A 104 -0.17 9.07 -23.34
N SER A 105 -0.28 9.20 -24.66
CA SER A 105 -1.58 9.38 -25.29
C SER A 105 -2.49 8.23 -24.86
N CYS A 106 -3.77 8.54 -24.66
CA CYS A 106 -4.85 7.58 -24.40
C CYS A 106 -4.99 6.52 -25.54
N GLU A 107 -4.15 6.60 -26.58
CA GLU A 107 -4.05 5.68 -27.70
C GLU A 107 -3.53 4.29 -27.30
N ALA A 108 -2.86 4.16 -26.16
CA ALA A 108 -2.33 2.89 -25.67
C ALA A 108 -3.42 1.91 -25.19
N LEU A 109 -4.64 2.39 -24.89
CA LEU A 109 -5.76 1.54 -24.51
C LEU A 109 -6.54 1.07 -25.76
N PRO A 110 -7.05 -0.18 -25.77
CA PRO A 110 -8.04 -0.63 -26.75
C PRO A 110 -9.22 0.34 -26.82
N PRO A 111 -9.81 0.60 -28.01
CA PRO A 111 -10.90 1.56 -28.17
C PRO A 111 -12.06 1.36 -27.19
N GLU A 112 -12.33 0.12 -26.77
CA GLU A 112 -13.42 -0.27 -25.88
C GLU A 112 -13.17 0.13 -24.41
N LEU A 113 -11.91 0.42 -24.05
CA LEU A 113 -11.49 0.82 -22.70
C LEU A 113 -11.16 2.31 -22.59
N ARG A 114 -11.32 3.07 -23.68
CA ARG A 114 -11.13 4.53 -23.68
C ARG A 114 -12.40 5.19 -23.15
N LEU A 115 -12.28 5.88 -22.02
CA LEU A 115 -13.36 6.76 -21.53
C LEU A 115 -13.40 8.03 -22.38
N VAL A 116 -14.59 8.40 -22.88
CA VAL A 116 -14.81 9.66 -23.60
C VAL A 116 -14.81 10.80 -22.58
N SER A 117 -13.79 11.66 -22.60
CA SER A 117 -13.79 12.87 -21.79
C SER A 117 -14.48 14.00 -22.55
N ASP A 118 -15.64 14.44 -22.07
CA ASP A 118 -16.11 15.80 -22.33
C ASP A 118 -15.34 16.75 -21.42
N GLN A 119 -14.54 17.66 -21.98
CA GLN A 119 -14.70 19.12 -21.78
C GLN A 119 -13.47 19.96 -22.14
N THR A 120 -13.83 21.12 -22.68
CA THR A 120 -13.08 22.33 -23.02
C THR A 120 -12.64 23.17 -21.81
N ASP A 121 -11.45 23.74 -21.93
CA ASP A 121 -10.91 24.99 -21.34
C ASP A 121 -11.29 25.43 -19.91
N GLU A 122 -10.38 25.15 -18.95
CA GLU A 122 -10.08 25.99 -17.77
C GLU A 122 -8.58 25.88 -17.41
N ARG A 123 -7.72 26.70 -18.05
CA ARG A 123 -6.25 26.47 -18.01
C ARG A 123 -5.48 27.12 -16.85
N ILE A 124 -6.04 28.11 -16.13
CA ILE A 124 -5.30 28.86 -15.07
C ILE A 124 -5.72 28.44 -13.65
N ASP A 125 -7.01 28.38 -13.34
CA ASP A 125 -7.49 27.93 -12.03
C ASP A 125 -7.21 26.43 -11.80
N GLY A 126 -7.28 25.64 -12.86
CA GLY A 126 -6.84 24.25 -12.87
C GLY A 126 -5.32 24.07 -12.65
N ALA A 127 -4.49 25.06 -12.94
CA ALA A 127 -3.05 25.00 -12.66
C ALA A 127 -2.74 25.24 -11.18
N ARG A 128 -3.42 26.21 -10.54
CA ARG A 128 -3.26 26.48 -9.10
C ARG A 128 -3.75 25.33 -8.23
N HIS A 129 -4.91 24.77 -8.54
CA HIS A 129 -5.42 23.60 -7.83
C HIS A 129 -4.49 22.40 -7.96
N ARG A 130 -3.92 22.15 -9.15
CA ARG A 130 -2.94 21.08 -9.35
C ARG A 130 -1.68 21.23 -8.49
N VAL A 131 -1.15 22.45 -8.35
CA VAL A 131 0.03 22.67 -7.50
C VAL A 131 -0.28 22.37 -6.02
N ALA A 132 -1.44 22.78 -5.52
CA ALA A 132 -1.87 22.47 -4.15
C ALA A 132 -2.08 20.96 -3.94
N ASP A 133 -2.76 20.28 -4.87
CA ASP A 133 -2.99 18.84 -4.83
C ASP A 133 -1.66 18.06 -4.82
N MET A 134 -0.67 18.51 -5.63
CA MET A 134 0.67 17.92 -5.67
C MET A 134 1.46 18.15 -4.37
N ASP A 135 1.36 19.33 -3.77
CA ASP A 135 2.03 19.66 -2.50
C ASP A 135 1.49 18.79 -1.34
N GLU A 136 0.16 18.67 -1.23
CA GLU A 136 -0.46 17.80 -0.24
C GLU A 136 -0.11 16.32 -0.45
N THR A 137 -0.06 15.88 -1.71
CA THR A 137 0.37 14.52 -2.05
C THR A 137 1.83 14.28 -1.64
N ALA A 138 2.73 15.24 -1.90
CA ALA A 138 4.13 15.14 -1.53
C ALA A 138 4.31 15.08 0.00
N LYS A 139 3.57 15.90 0.77
CA LYS A 139 3.57 15.84 2.24
C LYS A 139 3.06 14.50 2.76
N ALA A 140 2.00 13.96 2.16
CA ALA A 140 1.47 12.65 2.54
C ALA A 140 2.48 11.54 2.28
N ILE A 141 3.15 11.56 1.11
CA ILE A 141 4.23 10.63 0.78
C ILE A 141 5.37 10.73 1.81
N ALA A 142 5.82 11.94 2.15
CA ALA A 142 6.91 12.14 3.10
C ALA A 142 6.58 11.55 4.49
N ARG A 143 5.36 11.80 4.99
CA ARG A 143 4.88 11.23 6.27
C ARG A 143 4.80 9.70 6.23
N GLY A 144 4.26 9.13 5.15
CA GLY A 144 4.17 7.68 5.00
C GLY A 144 5.53 7.01 4.86
N LEU A 145 6.48 7.68 4.17
CA LEU A 145 7.85 7.21 4.06
C LEU A 145 8.58 7.22 5.41
N GLU A 146 8.40 8.26 6.22
CA GLU A 146 8.94 8.29 7.59
C GLU A 146 8.41 7.12 8.41
N TRP A 147 7.09 6.90 8.36
CA TRP A 147 6.43 5.82 9.09
C TRP A 147 6.95 4.44 8.63
N ILE A 148 6.92 4.14 7.32
CA ILE A 148 7.31 2.81 6.81
C ILE A 148 8.78 2.49 7.10
N LEU A 149 9.69 3.48 7.05
CA LEU A 149 11.09 3.28 7.39
C LEU A 149 11.28 2.95 8.88
N ALA A 150 10.49 3.57 9.76
CA ALA A 150 10.57 3.31 11.20
C ALA A 150 10.04 1.91 11.60
N MET A 151 9.14 1.35 10.79
CA MET A 151 8.53 0.02 10.99
C MET A 151 9.46 -1.15 10.59
N GLN A 152 10.63 -0.88 10.00
CA GLN A 152 11.55 -1.96 9.59
C GLN A 152 12.04 -2.79 10.78
N ASN A 153 11.93 -4.12 10.69
CA ASN A 153 12.44 -5.05 11.69
C ASN A 153 13.96 -5.06 11.73
N ASP A 154 14.54 -5.57 12.82
CA ASP A 154 15.99 -5.61 13.03
C ASP A 154 16.69 -6.61 12.08
N ASP A 155 15.96 -7.59 11.55
CA ASP A 155 16.45 -8.51 10.50
C ASP A 155 16.48 -7.89 9.09
N GLY A 156 15.90 -6.69 8.91
CA GLY A 156 15.86 -5.95 7.66
C GLY A 156 14.58 -6.10 6.85
N GLY A 157 13.66 -6.98 7.26
CA GLY A 157 12.35 -7.12 6.60
C GLY A 157 11.24 -6.31 7.27
N TRP A 158 10.01 -6.54 6.82
CA TRP A 158 8.79 -5.96 7.40
C TRP A 158 7.75 -7.04 7.68
N GLY A 159 7.11 -6.94 8.85
CA GLY A 159 5.82 -7.55 9.14
C GLY A 159 4.68 -6.65 8.63
N ALA A 160 3.43 -7.06 8.85
CA ALA A 160 2.27 -6.30 8.43
C ALA A 160 2.06 -5.07 9.33
N PHE A 161 1.88 -5.25 10.62
CA PHE A 161 1.42 -4.23 11.55
C PHE A 161 2.49 -3.76 12.55
N ASP A 162 3.40 -4.63 12.96
CA ASP A 162 4.29 -4.37 14.08
C ASP A 162 5.78 -4.55 13.75
N ARG A 163 6.60 -3.72 14.39
CA ARG A 163 8.05 -3.90 14.38
C ARG A 163 8.47 -4.94 15.43
N ASN A 164 9.31 -5.88 15.01
CA ASN A 164 9.95 -6.93 15.82
C ASN A 164 8.97 -7.82 16.60
N ASN A 165 7.73 -7.97 16.13
CA ASN A 165 6.78 -8.90 16.70
C ASN A 165 7.08 -10.34 16.21
N ASN A 166 8.22 -10.89 16.62
CA ASN A 166 8.78 -12.14 16.09
C ASN A 166 9.15 -13.18 17.16
N HIS A 167 8.58 -13.05 18.37
CA HIS A 167 8.81 -13.97 19.49
C HIS A 167 8.14 -15.33 19.27
N LYS A 168 8.76 -16.20 18.46
CA LYS A 168 8.24 -17.53 18.05
C LYS A 168 7.80 -18.43 19.19
N PHE A 169 8.35 -18.27 20.39
CA PHE A 169 7.94 -19.09 21.54
C PHE A 169 6.44 -18.91 21.88
N LEU A 170 5.86 -17.75 21.57
CA LEU A 170 4.43 -17.46 21.74
C LEU A 170 3.53 -18.32 20.85
N CYS A 171 4.05 -18.92 19.77
CA CYS A 171 3.32 -19.85 18.93
C CYS A 171 3.21 -21.26 19.53
N TYR A 172 3.86 -21.54 20.66
CA TYR A 172 3.85 -22.88 21.29
C TYR A 172 3.07 -22.94 22.60
N VAL A 173 2.38 -21.86 22.98
CA VAL A 173 1.48 -21.89 24.15
C VAL A 173 0.18 -22.62 23.80
N PRO A 174 -0.53 -23.23 24.76
CA PRO A 174 -1.74 -24.02 24.49
C PRO A 174 -2.87 -23.27 23.75
N PHE A 175 -2.88 -21.94 23.79
CA PHE A 175 -3.84 -21.09 23.10
C PHE A 175 -3.53 -20.88 21.61
N ALA A 176 -2.28 -21.10 21.17
CA ALA A 176 -1.78 -20.74 19.84
C ALA A 176 -1.98 -21.83 18.77
N ASP A 177 -3.11 -22.51 18.79
CA ASP A 177 -3.40 -23.66 17.91
C ASP A 177 -3.42 -23.31 16.40
N HIS A 178 -3.60 -22.03 16.04
CA HIS A 178 -3.60 -21.54 14.65
C HIS A 178 -2.26 -20.94 14.17
N ASN A 179 -1.19 -20.98 14.98
CA ASN A 179 0.18 -20.59 14.61
C ASN A 179 0.39 -19.17 14.00
N ALA A 180 -0.58 -18.25 14.16
CA ALA A 180 -0.53 -16.88 13.63
C ALA A 180 -0.56 -15.82 14.75
N MET A 181 0.17 -16.09 15.85
CA MET A 181 0.18 -15.23 17.04
C MET A 181 1.18 -14.06 16.98
N ILE A 182 2.01 -14.02 15.95
CA ILE A 182 3.10 -13.06 15.77
C ILE A 182 3.08 -12.50 14.36
N ASP A 183 3.79 -11.39 14.16
CA ASP A 183 3.91 -10.66 12.90
C ASP A 183 5.39 -10.50 12.49
N PRO A 184 6.06 -11.59 12.12
CA PRO A 184 7.46 -11.56 11.71
C PRO A 184 7.60 -10.99 10.30
N SER A 185 8.83 -10.66 9.92
CA SER A 185 9.12 -10.31 8.54
C SER A 185 8.75 -11.40 7.55
N THR A 186 8.27 -11.00 6.38
CA THR A 186 7.90 -11.90 5.29
C THR A 186 8.44 -11.40 3.94
N PRO A 187 8.82 -12.30 3.00
CA PRO A 187 9.40 -11.88 1.72
C PRO A 187 8.47 -11.03 0.85
N ASP A 188 7.18 -11.36 0.82
CA ASP A 188 6.17 -10.64 0.04
C ASP A 188 5.98 -9.18 0.52
N LEU A 189 5.89 -8.97 1.84
CA LEU A 189 5.81 -7.60 2.40
C LEU A 189 7.12 -6.84 2.21
N THR A 190 8.26 -7.49 2.49
CA THR A 190 9.57 -6.85 2.35
C THR A 190 9.84 -6.47 0.89
N GLY A 191 9.49 -7.34 -0.06
CA GLY A 191 9.59 -7.04 -1.49
C GLY A 191 8.71 -5.87 -1.91
N ARG A 192 7.48 -5.79 -1.38
CA ARG A 192 6.54 -4.68 -1.67
C ARG A 192 7.01 -3.34 -1.11
N VAL A 193 7.50 -3.33 0.13
CA VAL A 193 8.09 -2.12 0.73
C VAL A 193 9.32 -1.72 -0.07
N LEU A 194 10.19 -2.65 -0.44
CA LEU A 194 11.37 -2.38 -1.27
C LEU A 194 11.00 -1.79 -2.64
N GLU A 195 9.96 -2.29 -3.31
CA GLU A 195 9.43 -1.69 -4.54
C GLU A 195 9.00 -0.23 -4.33
N ALA A 196 8.28 0.04 -3.23
CA ALA A 196 7.85 1.38 -2.88
C ALA A 196 9.03 2.32 -2.61
N LEU A 197 10.02 1.90 -1.83
CA LEU A 197 11.24 2.67 -1.58
C LEU A 197 11.96 3.01 -2.89
N GLY A 198 12.09 2.04 -3.81
CA GLY A 198 12.67 2.24 -5.13
C GLY A 198 11.94 3.29 -5.97
N LYS A 199 10.61 3.24 -6.02
CA LYS A 199 9.78 4.23 -6.75
C LYS A 199 9.84 5.63 -6.11
N LEU A 200 10.06 5.70 -4.81
CA LEU A 200 10.28 6.95 -4.07
C LEU A 200 11.71 7.50 -4.24
N GLY A 201 12.59 6.80 -4.96
CA GLY A 201 13.93 7.26 -5.30
C GLY A 201 15.02 6.81 -4.32
N LEU A 202 14.71 5.94 -3.36
CA LEU A 202 15.73 5.28 -2.54
C LEU A 202 16.39 4.18 -3.36
N SER A 203 17.68 3.98 -3.16
CA SER A 203 18.47 2.98 -3.91
C SER A 203 19.48 2.30 -2.98
N LEU A 204 20.36 1.47 -3.54
CA LEU A 204 21.48 0.88 -2.81
C LEU A 204 22.30 1.98 -2.11
N ASP A 205 23.01 1.60 -1.05
CA ASP A 205 23.68 2.49 -0.09
C ASP A 205 22.73 3.24 0.86
N ASN A 206 21.41 3.12 0.67
CA ASN A 206 20.45 3.44 1.73
C ASN A 206 20.38 2.27 2.72
N PRO A 207 20.64 2.48 4.03
CA PRO A 207 20.69 1.38 4.99
C PRO A 207 19.41 0.55 5.08
N ALA A 208 18.23 1.15 4.90
CA ALA A 208 16.98 0.41 4.93
C ALA A 208 16.84 -0.50 3.71
N VAL A 209 17.20 0.00 2.52
CA VAL A 209 17.20 -0.74 1.25
C VAL A 209 18.20 -1.89 1.30
N ASP A 210 19.43 -1.64 1.74
CA ASP A 210 20.48 -2.66 1.78
C ASP A 210 20.11 -3.81 2.72
N ARG A 211 19.50 -3.48 3.87
CA ARG A 211 19.01 -4.48 4.83
C ARG A 211 17.83 -5.29 4.28
N ALA A 212 16.92 -4.64 3.53
CA ALA A 212 15.81 -5.32 2.85
C ALA A 212 16.30 -6.31 1.78
N VAL A 213 17.25 -5.88 0.95
CA VAL A 213 17.90 -6.73 -0.05
C VAL A 213 18.61 -7.90 0.62
N ALA A 214 19.36 -7.63 1.70
CA ALA A 214 20.02 -8.69 2.46
C ALA A 214 19.01 -9.68 3.08
N TYR A 215 17.88 -9.19 3.58
CA TYR A 215 16.79 -10.05 4.07
C TYR A 215 16.24 -10.97 2.98
N LEU A 216 15.86 -10.41 1.83
CA LEU A 216 15.29 -11.18 0.72
C LEU A 216 16.27 -12.23 0.18
N ARG A 217 17.56 -11.89 0.08
CA ARG A 217 18.59 -12.86 -0.34
C ARG A 217 18.74 -14.03 0.63
N ARG A 218 18.51 -13.81 1.94
CA ARG A 218 18.60 -14.87 2.95
C ARG A 218 17.34 -15.73 3.05
N THR A 219 16.20 -15.23 2.57
CA THR A 219 14.90 -15.91 2.63
C THR A 219 14.44 -16.49 1.30
N GLN A 220 15.30 -16.45 0.28
CA GLN A 220 15.05 -17.12 -0.99
C GLN A 220 15.12 -18.65 -0.80
N GLU A 221 14.15 -19.35 -1.36
CA GLU A 221 14.12 -20.81 -1.38
C GLU A 221 15.21 -21.39 -2.29
N VAL A 222 15.54 -22.66 -2.10
CA VAL A 222 16.60 -23.34 -2.87
C VAL A 222 16.29 -23.38 -4.37
N ASP A 223 15.02 -23.40 -4.74
CA ASP A 223 14.55 -23.36 -6.13
C ASP A 223 14.53 -21.96 -6.75
N GLY A 224 14.87 -20.93 -5.96
CA GLY A 224 14.91 -19.53 -6.37
C GLY A 224 13.62 -18.75 -6.10
N SER A 225 12.56 -19.39 -5.60
CA SER A 225 11.29 -18.73 -5.27
C SER A 225 11.32 -18.04 -3.89
N TRP A 226 10.24 -17.33 -3.56
CA TRP A 226 9.99 -16.78 -2.21
C TRP A 226 8.58 -17.11 -1.76
N PHE A 227 8.44 -17.45 -0.48
CA PHE A 227 7.15 -17.72 0.13
C PHE A 227 6.25 -16.47 0.14
N GLY A 228 5.05 -16.59 -0.42
CA GLY A 228 3.94 -15.65 -0.30
C GLY A 228 3.11 -15.97 0.94
N ARG A 229 3.16 -15.09 1.95
CA ARG A 229 2.37 -15.23 3.19
C ARG A 229 0.92 -14.85 2.96
N TRP A 230 0.67 -13.80 2.19
CA TRP A 230 -0.66 -13.22 1.98
C TRP A 230 -1.23 -13.43 0.57
N GLY A 231 -0.39 -13.83 -0.38
CA GLY A 231 -0.78 -14.31 -1.71
C GLY A 231 -0.63 -15.83 -1.81
N VAL A 232 -1.40 -16.48 -2.69
CA VAL A 232 -1.37 -17.94 -2.88
C VAL A 232 -0.43 -18.32 -4.04
N ASN A 233 0.59 -19.16 -3.86
CA ASN A 233 1.73 -18.91 -2.97
C ASN A 233 2.99 -18.73 -3.85
N TYR A 234 3.41 -19.78 -4.56
CA TYR A 234 4.43 -19.71 -5.62
C TYR A 234 3.73 -19.68 -6.99
N VAL A 235 3.97 -18.64 -7.80
CA VAL A 235 3.47 -18.49 -9.19
C VAL A 235 4.62 -18.68 -10.16
#